data_AF-A0A4R9C277-F1
#
_entry.id   AF-A0A4R9C277-F1
#
_cell.length_a   1.000
_cell.length_b   1.000
_cell.length_c   1.000
_cell.angle_alpha   90.00
_cell.angle_beta   90.00
_cell.angle_gamma   90.00
#
_symmetry.space_group_name_H-M   'P 1'
#
loop_
_entity.id
_entity.type
_entity.pdbx_description
1 polymer ?
#
loop_
_entity_poly.entity_id
_entity_poly.type
_entity_poly.pdbx_seq_one_letter_code
_entity_poly.pdbx_strand_id
1 'polypeptide(L)'
;LLELGFNCIVINPIQSEAFRKMYIRQTKNDAVDSFVIAQIMRFGEYSISNFSDEDTFALRNLSRYRFALVDECSDWKRKLVAIL
;
A
#
# COMPACT_ATOMS: atom_id res chain seq x y z
N LEU A 1 -7.68 18.55 -6.02
CA LEU A 1 -8.14 17.56 -7.02
C LEU A 1 -9.58 17.14 -6.73
N LEU A 2 -9.87 16.57 -5.56
CA LEU A 2 -11.26 16.33 -5.11
C LEU A 2 -12.06 17.63 -5.02
N GLU A 3 -11.48 18.68 -4.43
CA GLU A 3 -12.10 20.04 -4.37
C GLU A 3 -12.28 20.71 -5.74
N LEU A 4 -11.59 20.20 -6.77
CA LEU A 4 -11.71 20.68 -8.15
C LEU A 4 -12.76 19.88 -8.95
N GLY A 5 -13.49 18.96 -8.31
CA GLY A 5 -14.55 18.16 -8.93
C GLY A 5 -14.06 16.94 -9.72
N PHE A 6 -12.78 16.58 -9.62
CA PHE A 6 -12.26 15.38 -10.28
C PHE A 6 -12.56 14.12 -9.46
N ASN A 7 -12.97 13.06 -10.14
CA ASN A 7 -13.13 11.75 -9.54
C ASN A 7 -11.75 11.11 -9.33
N CYS A 8 -11.33 10.96 -8.07
CA CYS A 8 -10.09 10.30 -7.69
C CYS A 8 -10.39 8.87 -7.24
N ILE A 9 -9.73 7.91 -7.88
CA ILE A 9 -9.96 6.49 -7.65
C ILE A 9 -8.65 5.85 -7.23
N VAL A 10 -8.67 5.09 -6.13
CA VAL A 10 -7.51 4.31 -5.71
C VAL A 10 -7.63 2.89 -6.24
N ILE A 11 -6.63 2.49 -7.02
CA ILE A 11 -6.50 1.17 -7.62
C ILE A 11 -5.45 0.39 -6.83
N ASN A 12 -5.76 -0.86 -6.48
CA ASN A 12 -4.80 -1.74 -5.82
C ASN A 12 -3.59 -2.00 -6.76
N PRO A 13 -2.33 -1.79 -6.31
CA PRO A 13 -1.15 -2.09 -7.11
C PRO A 13 -1.12 -3.50 -7.71
N ILE A 14 -1.64 -4.51 -7.00
CA ILE A 14 -1.73 -5.90 -7.48
C ILE A 14 -2.58 -6.01 -8.75
N GLN A 15 -3.67 -5.24 -8.84
CA GLN A 15 -4.54 -5.24 -10.02
C GLN A 15 -3.82 -4.61 -11.22
N SER A 16 -3.13 -3.48 -11.01
CA SER A 16 -2.35 -2.84 -12.08
C SER A 16 -1.23 -3.74 -12.59
N GLU A 17 -0.61 -4.52 -11.71
CA GLU A 17 0.43 -5.47 -12.08
C GLU A 17 -0.14 -6.69 -12.81
N ALA A 18 -1.29 -7.22 -12.38
CA ALA A 18 -1.97 -8.30 -13.07
C ALA A 18 -2.34 -7.92 -14.51
N PHE A 19 -2.85 -6.70 -14.71
CA PHE A 19 -3.16 -6.18 -16.04
C PHE A 19 -1.90 -6.01 -16.90
N ARG A 20 -0.79 -5.55 -16.31
CA ARG A 20 0.51 -5.48 -17.00
C ARG A 20 0.98 -6.87 -17.45
N LYS A 21 0.80 -7.91 -16.62
CA LYS A 21 1.19 -9.30 -16.93
C LYS A 21 0.39 -9.94 -18.06
N MET A 22 -0.77 -9.38 -18.44
CA MET A 22 -1.53 -9.82 -19.62
C MET A 22 -0.83 -9.45 -20.93
N TYR A 23 0.04 -8.44 -20.94
CA TYR A 23 0.79 -8.05 -22.13
C TYR A 23 2.03 -8.93 -22.32
N ILE A 24 2.34 -9.25 -23.58
CA ILE A 24 3.53 -10.02 -23.97
C ILE A 24 4.82 -9.34 -23.48
N ARG A 25 4.85 -8.00 -23.48
CA ARG A 25 5.97 -7.19 -23.01
C ARG A 25 5.60 -6.51 -21.70
N GLN A 26 6.34 -6.82 -20.65
CA GLN A 26 6.15 -6.27 -19.31
C GLN A 26 7.08 -5.08 -19.02
N THR A 27 7.44 -4.32 -20.07
CA THR A 27 8.36 -3.19 -19.94
C THR A 27 7.74 -2.11 -19.06
N LYS A 28 8.47 -1.70 -18.01
CA LYS A 28 8.05 -0.65 -17.09
C LYS A 28 8.68 0.67 -17.52
N ASN A 29 7.86 1.57 -18.05
CA ASN A 29 8.22 2.95 -18.36
C ASN A 29 6.97 3.83 -18.24
N ASP A 30 7.16 5.15 -18.08
CA ASP A 30 6.05 6.05 -17.79
C ASP A 30 4.97 6.08 -18.89
N ALA A 31 5.37 5.93 -20.15
CA ALA A 31 4.44 5.93 -21.29
C ALA A 31 3.54 4.67 -21.30
N VAL A 32 4.13 3.49 -21.10
CA VAL A 32 3.42 2.21 -21.04
C VAL A 32 2.57 2.14 -19.79
N ASP A 33 3.09 2.59 -18.64
CA ASP A 33 2.35 2.57 -17.38
C ASP A 33 1.14 3.51 -17.43
N SER A 34 1.29 4.71 -18.01
CA SER A 34 0.17 5.64 -18.23
C SER A 34 -0.92 5.02 -19.12
N PHE A 35 -0.52 4.31 -20.18
CA PHE A 35 -1.45 3.63 -21.08
C PHE A 35 -2.19 2.46 -20.41
N VAL A 36 -1.48 1.69 -19.58
CA VAL A 36 -2.06 0.61 -18.77
C VAL A 36 -3.08 1.17 -17.78
N ILE A 37 -2.74 2.24 -17.05
CA ILE A 37 -3.66 2.91 -16.10
C ILE A 37 -4.90 3.44 -16.82
N ALA A 38 -4.73 4.10 -17.97
CA ALA A 38 -5.84 4.62 -18.76
C ALA A 38 -6.76 3.51 -19.28
N GLN A 39 -6.21 2.35 -19.66
CA GLN A 39 -7.01 1.20 -20.06
C GLN A 39 -7.77 0.58 -18.89
N ILE A 40 -7.12 0.40 -17.74
CA ILE A 40 -7.79 -0.09 -16.53
C ILE A 40 -8.98 0.82 -16.19
N MET A 41 -8.77 2.14 -16.21
CA MET A 41 -9.85 3.11 -15.97
C MET A 41 -10.95 3.04 -17.03
N ARG A 42 -10.62 2.80 -18.30
CA ARG A 42 -11.58 2.70 -19.40
C ARG A 42 -12.46 1.45 -19.32
N PHE A 43 -11.89 0.30 -18.99
CA PHE A 43 -12.64 -0.96 -18.92
C PHE A 43 -13.58 -1.02 -17.71
N GLY A 44 -13.36 -0.19 -16.68
CA GLY A 44 -14.28 -0.04 -15.55
C GLY A 44 -14.31 -1.23 -14.59
N GLU A 45 -13.82 -2.40 -14.98
CA GLU A 45 -13.70 -3.60 -14.14
C GLU A 45 -12.46 -3.58 -13.24
N TYR A 46 -12.25 -2.48 -12.52
CA TYR A 46 -11.28 -2.46 -11.41
C TYR A 46 -12.04 -2.47 -10.09
N SER A 47 -11.56 -3.25 -9.14
CA SER A 47 -12.10 -3.20 -7.79
C SER A 47 -11.43 -2.03 -7.08
N ILE A 48 -12.21 -1.01 -6.73
CA ILE A 48 -11.72 0.10 -5.91
C ILE A 48 -11.11 -0.48 -4.64
N SER A 49 -9.88 -0.11 -4.33
CA SER A 49 -9.27 -0.55 -3.08
C SER A 49 -9.95 0.19 -1.93
N ASN A 50 -10.82 -0.51 -1.20
CA ASN A 50 -11.35 0.01 0.05
C ASN A 50 -10.20 0.03 1.07
N PHE A 51 -9.81 1.23 1.48
CA PHE A 51 -9.00 1.37 2.68
C PHE A 51 -9.87 1.13 3.90
N SER A 52 -9.26 0.55 4.92
CA SER A 52 -9.82 0.53 6.26
C SER A 52 -10.11 1.97 6.71
N ASP A 53 -11.16 2.15 7.51
CA ASP A 53 -11.47 3.43 8.13
C ASP A 53 -10.27 3.96 8.93
N GLU A 54 -10.12 5.28 9.03
CA GLU A 54 -8.97 5.95 9.64
C GLU A 54 -8.72 5.43 11.06
N ASP A 55 -9.79 5.24 11.83
CA ASP A 55 -9.74 4.69 13.19
C ASP A 55 -9.15 3.28 13.23
N THR A 56 -9.51 2.44 12.27
CA THR A 56 -8.99 1.06 12.21
C THR A 56 -7.51 1.04 11.82
N PHE A 57 -7.07 1.98 10.98
CA PHE A 57 -5.66 2.15 10.65
C PHE A 57 -4.85 2.67 11.85
N ALA A 58 -5.40 3.66 12.57
CA ALA A 58 -4.81 4.20 13.80
C ALA A 58 -4.65 3.11 14.87
N LEU A 59 -5.69 2.31 15.11
CA LEU A 59 -5.68 1.22 16.08
C LEU A 59 -4.63 0.15 15.73
N ARG A 60 -4.50 -0.20 14.43
CA ARG A 60 -3.48 -1.12 13.95
C ARG A 60 -2.07 -0.58 14.22
N ASN A 61 -1.84 0.70 13.96
CA ASN A 61 -0.54 1.33 14.18
C ASN A 61 -0.21 1.41 15.67
N LEU A 62 -1.19 1.74 16.52
CA LEU A 62 -1.02 1.74 17.97
C LEU A 62 -0.63 0.34 18.48
N SER A 63 -1.29 -0.70 17.98
CA SER A 63 -0.99 -2.09 18.35
C SER A 63 0.43 -2.48 17.97
N ARG A 64 0.88 -2.13 16.75
CA ARG A 64 2.26 -2.38 16.30
C ARG A 64 3.28 -1.61 17.12
N TYR A 65 2.99 -0.35 17.45
CA TYR A 65 3.87 0.48 18.26
C TYR A 65 4.04 -0.10 19.67
N ARG A 66 2.96 -0.59 20.28
CA ARG A 66 3.05 -1.32 21.56
C ARG A 66 3.99 -2.51 21.48
N PHE A 67 3.90 -3.34 20.42
CA PHE A 67 4.80 -4.46 20.25
C PHE A 67 6.27 -4.02 20.10
N ALA A 68 6.53 -2.99 19.30
CA ALA A 68 7.87 -2.44 19.15
C ALA A 68 8.48 -1.99 20.50
N LEU A 69 7.70 -1.34 21.37
CA LEU A 69 8.16 -0.94 22.70
C LEU A 69 8.46 -2.14 23.62
N VAL A 70 7.69 -3.22 23.51
CA VAL A 70 7.93 -4.46 24.29
C VAL A 70 9.21 -5.15 23.82
N ASP A 71 9.43 -5.22 22.50
CA ASP A 71 10.66 -5.75 21.91
C ASP A 71 11.86 -4.90 22.32
N GLU A 72 11.74 -3.58 22.26
CA GLU A 72 12.79 -2.65 22.67
C GLU A 72 13.15 -2.82 24.16
N CYS A 73 12.15 -2.90 25.04
CA CYS A 73 12.37 -3.20 26.46
C CYS A 73 13.11 -4.53 26.67
N SER A 74 12.78 -5.54 25.86
CA SER A 74 13.40 -6.87 25.93
C SER A 74 14.85 -6.83 25.43
N ASP A 75 15.13 -6.04 24.40
CA ASP A 75 16.46 -5.79 23.87
C ASP A 75 17.34 -5.07 24.91
N TRP A 76 16.80 -4.06 25.59
CA TRP A 76 17.51 -3.36 26.67
C TRP A 76 17.89 -4.32 27.80
N LYS A 77 16.98 -5.21 28.21
CA LYS A 77 17.28 -6.25 29.22
C LYS A 77 18.38 -7.21 28.75
N ARG A 78 18.32 -7.67 27.50
CA ARG A 78 19.34 -8.57 26.92
C ARG A 78 20.71 -7.90 26.86
N LYS A 79 20.76 -6.63 26.47
CA LYS A 79 22.01 -5.84 26.47
C LYS A 79 22.59 -5.69 27.88
N LEU A 80 21.75 -5.42 28.87
CA LEU A 80 22.20 -5.30 30.26
C LEU A 80 22.82 -6.61 30.76
N VAL A 81 22.15 -7.75 30.54
CA VAL A 81 22.66 -9.07 30.94
C VAL A 81 23.95 -9.42 30.20
N ALA A 82 24.11 -9.03 28.93
CA ALA A 82 25.34 -9.32 28.17
C ALA A 82 26.57 -8.54 28.64
N ILE A 83 26.37 -7.39 29.29
CA ILE A 83 27.44 -6.54 29.83
C ILE A 83 27.86 -7.00 31.25
N LEU A 84 26.99 -7.74 31.93
CA LEU A 84 27.14 -8.18 33.33
C LEU A 84 27.73 -9.60 33.39
#